data_AF-A0A419EVS3-F1
#
_entry.id   AF-A0A419EVS3-F1
#
_cell.length_a   1.000
_cell.length_b   1.000
_cell.length_c   1.000
_cell.angle_alpha   90.00
_cell.angle_beta   90.00
_cell.angle_gamma   90.00
#
_symmetry.space_group_name_H-M   'P 1'
#
loop_
_entity.id
_entity.type
_entity.pdbx_description
1 polymer ?
#
loop_
_entity_poly.entity_id
_entity_poly.type
_entity_poly.pdbx_seq_one_letter_code
_entity_poly.pdbx_strand_id
1 'polypeptide(L)' 'MICGSEVVLIRAKTGAVRPVCCNQPMTLTKDSVRMYRCPVCGSEAGVIREKSGGLRLICCNVPMQALAA' A
#
# COMPACT_ATOMS: atom_id res chain seq x y z
N MET A 1 -20.03 -9.14 -8.32
CA MET A 1 -19.02 -8.51 -7.42
C MET A 1 -19.74 -8.19 -6.11
N ILE A 2 -19.29 -8.72 -4.97
CA ILE A 2 -19.97 -8.52 -3.66
C ILE A 2 -19.49 -7.24 -2.96
N CYS A 3 -18.17 -7.02 -2.93
CA CYS A 3 -17.51 -5.82 -2.43
C CYS A 3 -16.40 -5.38 -3.40
N GLY A 4 -15.96 -4.13 -3.30
CA GLY A 4 -14.74 -3.59 -3.95
C GLY A 4 -13.65 -3.26 -2.93
N SER A 5 -13.63 -3.97 -1.80
CA SER A 5 -12.66 -3.75 -0.74
C SER A 5 -11.28 -4.26 -1.14
N GLU A 6 -10.25 -3.48 -0.84
CA GLU A 6 -8.85 -3.79 -1.15
C GLU A 6 -8.06 -3.91 0.16
N VAL A 7 -7.16 -4.89 0.22
CA VAL A 7 -6.23 -5.08 1.33
C VAL A 7 -4.83 -5.19 0.77
N VAL A 8 -3.92 -4.45 1.37
CA VAL A 8 -2.50 -4.46 1.05
C VAL A 8 -1.76 -5.22 2.12
N LEU A 9 -0.90 -6.16 1.70
CA LEU A 9 -0.02 -6.87 2.60
C LEU A 9 1.39 -6.29 2.54
N ILE A 10 1.80 -5.60 3.61
CA ILE A 10 3.13 -4.97 3.69
C ILE A 10 4.19 -5.97 4.16
N ARG A 11 3.83 -6.88 5.08
CA ARG A 11 4.72 -7.94 5.58
C ARG A 11 3.92 -9.15 6.05
N ALA A 12 4.23 -10.34 5.56
CA ALA A 12 3.79 -11.60 6.14
C ALA A 12 4.94 -12.21 6.95
N LYS A 13 4.70 -12.57 8.22
CA LYS A 13 5.72 -13.24 9.05
C LYS A 13 5.80 -14.74 8.72
N THR A 14 4.67 -15.38 8.38
CA THR A 14 4.57 -16.80 8.02
C THR A 14 3.34 -17.06 7.14
N GLY A 15 3.45 -18.03 6.24
CA GLY A 15 2.33 -18.60 5.46
C GLY A 15 1.86 -17.77 4.25
N ALA A 16 1.15 -18.45 3.34
CA ALA A 16 0.42 -17.80 2.26
C ALA A 16 -0.81 -17.11 2.84
N VAL A 17 -0.83 -15.77 2.88
CA VAL A 17 -2.01 -15.04 3.36
C VAL A 17 -3.16 -15.22 2.38
N ARG A 18 -4.31 -15.63 2.89
CA ARG A 18 -5.55 -15.83 2.14
C ARG A 18 -6.63 -14.90 2.73
N PRO A 19 -6.63 -13.61 2.37
CA PRO A 19 -7.62 -12.68 2.90
C PRO A 19 -9.01 -13.03 2.37
N VAL A 20 -10.05 -12.75 3.16
CA VAL A 20 -11.46 -13.05 2.84
C VAL A 20 -12.27 -11.75 3.01
N CYS A 21 -13.02 -11.33 1.98
CA CYS A 21 -14.03 -10.25 2.04
C CYS A 21 -15.39 -10.87 1.70
N CYS A 22 -16.45 -10.47 2.40
CA CYS A 22 -17.81 -10.92 2.12
C CYS A 22 -17.93 -12.45 1.97
N ASN A 23 -17.30 -13.20 2.88
CA ASN A 23 -17.27 -14.67 2.91
C ASN A 23 -16.67 -15.34 1.66
N GLN A 24 -15.88 -14.61 0.85
CA GLN A 24 -15.17 -15.15 -0.30
C GLN A 24 -13.67 -14.83 -0.26
N PRO A 25 -12.80 -15.74 -0.72
CA PRO A 25 -11.38 -15.46 -0.86
C PRO A 25 -11.14 -14.23 -1.75
N MET A 26 -10.30 -13.31 -1.29
CA MET A 26 -9.88 -12.17 -2.09
C MET A 26 -8.87 -12.62 -3.16
N THR A 27 -8.92 -11.98 -4.32
CA THR A 27 -7.97 -12.22 -5.41
C THR A 27 -6.75 -11.32 -5.22
N LEU A 28 -5.54 -11.90 -5.28
CA LEU A 28 -4.31 -11.14 -5.31
C LEU A 28 -4.20 -10.39 -6.64
N THR A 29 -4.21 -9.06 -6.58
CA THR A 29 -3.90 -8.21 -7.73
C THR A 29 -2.38 -8.10 -7.87
N LYS A 30 -1.89 -7.97 -9.11
CA LYS A 30 -0.47 -7.74 -9.39
C LYS A 30 -0.03 -6.30 -9.11
N ASP A 31 -0.99 -5.42 -8.84
CA ASP A 31 -0.72 -4.00 -8.65
C ASP A 31 0.05 -3.79 -7.34
N SER A 32 1.33 -3.47 -7.49
CA SER A 32 2.20 -3.12 -6.38
C SER A 32 1.76 -1.78 -5.79
N VAL A 33 1.59 -1.74 -4.47
CA VAL A 33 1.40 -0.48 -3.75
C VAL A 33 2.57 0.44 -4.04
N ARG A 34 2.26 1.68 -4.43
CA ARG A 34 3.30 2.70 -4.61
C ARG A 34 3.86 3.06 -3.25
N MET A 35 5.09 2.65 -2.99
CA MET A 35 5.79 2.89 -1.73
C MET A 35 6.61 4.18 -1.80
N TYR A 36 6.74 4.84 -0.66
CA TYR A 36 7.52 6.06 -0.48
C TYR A 36 8.39 5.93 0.76
N ARG A 37 9.56 6.57 0.76
CA ARG A 37 10.48 6.59 1.90
C ARG A 37 10.90 8.01 2.27
N CYS A 38 10.96 8.30 3.57
CA CYS A 38 11.49 9.54 4.09
C CYS A 38 13.02 9.52 4.02
N PRO A 39 13.67 10.50 3.35
CA PRO A 39 15.13 10.53 3.26
C PRO A 39 15.83 10.93 4.56
N VAL A 40 15.10 11.46 5.55
CA VAL A 40 15.67 11.91 6.83
C VAL A 40 15.62 10.81 7.89
N CYS A 41 14.44 10.26 8.18
CA CYS A 41 14.26 9.27 9.25
C CYS A 41 14.11 7.82 8.75
N GLY A 42 13.98 7.61 7.44
CA GLY A 42 13.83 6.28 6.85
C GLY A 42 12.42 5.68 6.91
N SER A 43 11.44 6.35 7.52
CA SER A 43 10.03 5.89 7.55
C SER A 43 9.46 5.63 6.16
N GLU A 44 8.60 4.62 6.04
CA GLU A 44 7.98 4.20 4.78
C GLU A 44 6.46 4.40 4.81
N ALA A 45 5.88 4.69 3.65
CA ALA A 45 4.44 4.84 3.46
C ALA A 45 4.01 4.21 2.14
N GLY A 46 2.91 3.46 2.15
CA GLY A 46 2.31 2.86 0.96
C GLY A 46 1.00 3.55 0.59
N VAL A 47 0.82 3.87 -0.68
CA VAL A 47 -0.42 4.48 -1.19
C VAL A 47 -1.34 3.40 -1.72
N ILE A 48 -2.39 3.10 -0.97
CA ILE A 48 -3.40 2.10 -1.35
C ILE A 48 -4.36 2.66 -2.40
N ARG A 49 -4.80 3.91 -2.21
CA ARG A 49 -5.71 4.59 -3.13
C ARG A 49 -5.48 6.09 -3.09
N GLU A 50 -5.53 6.72 -4.25
CA GLU A 50 -5.47 8.17 -4.42
C GLU A 50 -6.73 8.61 -5.18
N LYS A 51 -7.52 9.52 -4.60
CA LYS A 51 -8.76 10.02 -5.24
C LYS A 51 -8.49 11.19 -6.20
N SER A 52 -7.42 11.94 -5.97
CA SER A 52 -7.06 13.14 -6.72
C SER A 52 -5.57 13.09 -7.03
N GLY A 53 -5.18 13.20 -8.30
CA GLY A 53 -3.77 13.22 -8.68
C GLY A 53 -3.05 14.39 -8.02
N GLY A 54 -1.99 14.12 -7.27
CA GLY A 54 -1.18 15.15 -6.61
C GLY A 54 -0.83 14.86 -5.15
N LEU A 55 -1.00 13.63 -4.68
CA LEU A 55 -0.62 13.21 -3.34
C LEU A 55 0.86 13.49 -3.10
N ARG A 56 1.12 14.39 -2.15
CA ARG A 56 2.45 14.72 -1.67
C ARG A 56 2.59 14.27 -0.23
N LEU A 57 3.32 13.19 -0.02
CA LEU A 57 3.64 12.71 1.32
C LEU A 57 4.79 13.52 1.90
N ILE A 58 4.58 14.06 3.11
CA ILE A 58 5.58 14.83 3.85
C ILE A 58 5.92 14.06 5.14
N CYS A 59 7.21 13.88 5.40
CA CYS A 59 7.74 13.32 6.64
C CYS A 59 9.01 14.09 7.02
N CYS A 60 9.25 14.35 8.31
CA CYS A 60 10.36 15.18 8.78
C CYS A 60 10.44 16.55 8.06
N ASN A 61 9.27 17.14 7.78
CA ASN A 61 9.12 18.42 7.06
C ASN A 61 9.72 18.45 5.64
N VAL A 62 10.02 17.29 5.04
CA VAL A 62 10.50 17.17 3.66
C VAL A 62 9.61 16.23 2.83
N PRO A 63 9.58 16.38 1.50
CA PRO A 63 8.89 15.44 0.63
C PRO A 63 9.48 14.04 0.73
N MET A 64 8.61 13.03 0.85
CA MET A 64 9.03 11.64 0.73
C MET A 64 9.34 11.29 -0.74
N GLN A 65 10.26 10.34 -0.94
CA GLN A 65 10.71 9.89 -2.27
C GLN A 65 9.96 8.62 -2.66
N ALA A 66 9.46 8.54 -3.89
CA ALA A 66 8.86 7.31 -4.41
C ALA A 66 9.94 6.24 -4.55
N LEU A 67 9.65 5.03 -4.06
CA LEU A 67 10.49 3.86 -4.29
C LEU A 67 10.16 3.27 -5.66
N ALA A 68 11.19 2.87 -6.41
CA ALA A 68 10.99 2.13 -7.64
C ALA A 68 10.27 0.81 -7.34
N ALA A 69 9.33 0.44 -8.22
CA ALA A 69 8.59 -0.82 -8.14
C ALA A 69 9.47 -2.01 -8.55
#